data_AF-A0A2E5GQ67-F1
#
_entry.id   AF-A0A2E5GQ67-F1
#
_cell.length_a   1.000
_cell.length_b   1.000
_cell.length_c   1.000
_cell.angle_alpha   90.00
_cell.angle_beta   90.00
_cell.angle_gamma   90.00
#
_symmetry.space_group_name_H-M   'P 1'
#
loop_
_entity.id
_entity.type
_entity.pdbx_description
1 polymer ?
#
loop_
_entity_poly.entity_id
_entity_poly.type
_entity_poly.pdbx_seq_one_letter_code
_entity_poly.pdbx_strand_id
1 'polypeptide(L)'
;MKGLLTEIRQCSVCKPFLPLGANPIISASPKSKIVLASQAPGKIAHEKSIAWDDPSGRRLRAWLGVNEDTFYNPDNFAVLPLGFC
;
A
#
# COMPACT_ATOMS: atom_id res chain seq x y z
N MET A 1 -2.19 -15.21 -7.87
CA MET A 1 -2.11 -13.90 -7.20
C MET A 1 -0.82 -13.12 -7.50
N LYS A 2 0.37 -13.76 -7.53
CA LYS A 2 1.63 -13.06 -7.88
C LYS A 2 1.55 -12.32 -9.23
N GLY A 3 1.02 -12.94 -10.29
CA GLY A 3 0.84 -12.32 -11.61
C GLY A 3 0.02 -11.03 -11.56
N LEU A 4 -1.19 -11.08 -11.01
CA LEU A 4 -2.06 -9.91 -10.85
C LEU A 4 -1.39 -8.77 -10.05
N LEU A 5 -0.69 -9.08 -8.95
CA LEU A 5 0.01 -8.04 -8.18
C LEU A 5 1.18 -7.42 -8.96
N THR A 6 1.83 -8.17 -9.85
CA THR A 6 2.85 -7.64 -10.76
C THR A 6 2.20 -6.72 -11.80
N GLU A 7 1.08 -7.14 -12.41
CA GLU A 7 0.33 -6.33 -13.38
C GLU A 7 -0.13 -5.00 -12.78
N ILE A 8 -0.69 -5.02 -11.55
CA ILE A 8 -1.13 -3.80 -10.87
C ILE A 8 0.04 -2.85 -10.61
N ARG A 9 1.21 -3.36 -10.17
CA ARG A 9 2.42 -2.53 -9.95
C ARG A 9 2.98 -1.92 -11.23
N GLN A 10 2.68 -2.50 -12.38
CA GLN A 10 3.09 -2.00 -13.70
C GLN A 10 2.04 -1.07 -14.34
N CYS A 11 0.91 -0.84 -13.67
CA CYS A 11 -0.13 0.05 -14.19
C CYS A 11 0.42 1.48 -14.38
N SER A 12 0.28 2.01 -15.59
CA SER A 12 0.71 3.37 -15.94
C SER A 12 -0.41 4.19 -16.59
N VAL A 13 -1.66 3.73 -16.51
CA VAL A 13 -2.82 4.33 -17.20
C VAL A 13 -2.97 5.82 -16.87
N CYS A 14 -2.80 6.18 -15.60
CA CYS A 14 -2.98 7.55 -15.13
C CYS A 14 -1.70 8.41 -15.22
N LYS A 15 -0.55 7.84 -15.64
CA LYS A 15 0.76 8.53 -15.63
C LYS A 15 0.75 9.93 -16.28
N PRO A 16 0.05 10.19 -17.40
CA PRO A 16 0.00 11.53 -18.00
C PRO A 16 -0.67 12.60 -17.13
N PHE A 17 -1.46 12.21 -16.14
CA PHE A 17 -2.27 13.12 -15.30
C PHE A 17 -1.73 13.27 -13.88
N LEU A 18 -0.66 12.55 -13.53
CA LEU A 18 -0.10 12.52 -12.18
C LEU A 18 1.20 13.34 -12.13
N PRO A 19 1.30 14.34 -11.25
CA PRO A 19 2.48 15.21 -11.18
C PRO A 19 3.76 14.48 -10.76
N LEU A 20 3.64 13.34 -10.06
CA LEU A 20 4.75 12.50 -9.63
C LEU A 20 4.85 11.17 -10.40
N GLY A 21 4.09 11.04 -11.50
CA GLY A 21 3.93 9.77 -12.22
C GLY A 21 3.09 8.74 -11.48
N ALA A 22 2.92 7.56 -12.08
CA ALA A 22 2.20 6.44 -11.47
C ALA A 22 3.16 5.57 -10.65
N ASN A 23 2.84 5.34 -9.38
CA ASN A 23 3.54 4.37 -8.52
C ASN A 23 2.53 3.58 -7.64
N PRO A 24 1.89 2.53 -8.18
CA PRO A 24 0.91 1.74 -7.45
C PRO A 24 1.55 0.97 -6.26
N ILE A 25 1.24 1.39 -5.03
CA ILE A 25 1.75 0.72 -3.81
C ILE A 25 0.73 -0.32 -3.34
N ILE A 26 0.94 -1.59 -3.70
CA ILE A 26 0.04 -2.70 -3.34
C ILE A 26 0.80 -3.86 -2.68
N SER A 27 0.19 -4.46 -1.65
CA SER A 27 0.64 -5.70 -1.01
C SER A 27 -0.56 -6.53 -0.60
N ALA A 28 -0.61 -7.81 -0.95
CA ALA A 28 -1.69 -8.70 -0.55
C ALA A 28 -1.24 -10.17 -0.62
N SER A 29 -1.92 -11.04 0.12
CA SER A 29 -1.80 -12.49 0.07
C SER A 29 -3.19 -13.13 -0.02
N PRO A 30 -3.36 -14.32 -0.64
CA PRO A 30 -4.61 -15.07 -0.53
C PRO A 30 -5.01 -15.38 0.92
N LYS A 31 -4.06 -15.28 1.87
CA LYS A 31 -4.28 -15.49 3.29
C LYS A 31 -4.60 -14.20 4.06
N SER A 32 -4.52 -13.03 3.42
CA SER A 32 -4.78 -11.74 4.09
C SER A 32 -6.10 -11.77 4.85
N LYS A 33 -6.05 -11.37 6.11
CA LYS A 33 -7.21 -11.39 7.00
C LYS A 33 -7.92 -10.04 7.06
N ILE A 34 -7.15 -8.96 6.90
CA ILE A 34 -7.61 -7.58 7.04
C ILE A 34 -7.16 -6.80 5.79
N VAL A 35 -8.04 -5.95 5.27
CA VAL A 35 -7.75 -5.04 4.17
C VAL A 35 -7.63 -3.62 4.71
N LEU A 36 -6.50 -2.97 4.46
CA LEU A 36 -6.27 -1.56 4.72
C LEU A 36 -6.46 -0.78 3.43
N ALA A 37 -7.51 0.03 3.38
CA ALA A 37 -7.81 0.92 2.27
C ALA A 37 -7.58 2.38 2.66
N SER A 38 -6.88 3.14 1.81
CA SER A 38 -6.61 4.57 1.99
C SER A 38 -6.86 5.36 0.72
N GLN A 39 -7.01 6.67 0.83
CA GLN A 39 -7.30 7.53 -0.31
C GLN A 39 -6.19 7.52 -1.38
N ALA A 40 -5.02 8.06 -1.05
CA ALA A 40 -3.88 8.20 -1.95
C ALA A 40 -2.56 8.21 -1.14
N PRO A 41 -1.44 7.78 -1.74
CA PRO A 41 -0.16 7.85 -1.07
C PRO A 41 0.28 9.31 -0.87
N GLY A 42 0.80 9.62 0.32
CA GLY A 42 1.57 10.84 0.52
C GLY A 42 2.91 10.78 -0.21
N LYS A 43 3.58 11.93 -0.41
CA LYS A 43 4.85 12.03 -1.14
C LYS A 43 5.94 11.05 -0.65
N ILE A 44 6.09 10.89 0.67
CA ILE A 44 7.09 9.98 1.25
C ILE A 44 6.79 8.52 0.90
N ALA A 45 5.51 8.11 0.98
CA ALA A 45 5.09 6.78 0.59
C ALA A 45 5.31 6.56 -0.91
N HIS A 46 5.03 7.56 -1.74
CA HIS A 46 5.28 7.54 -3.18
C HIS A 46 6.76 7.36 -3.51
N GLU A 47 7.66 8.05 -2.82
CA GLU A 47 9.10 7.95 -3.09
C GLU A 47 9.71 6.63 -2.58
N LYS A 48 9.23 6.12 -1.44
CA LYS A 48 9.74 4.87 -0.85
C LYS A 48 9.07 3.60 -1.38
N SER A 49 7.91 3.73 -2.01
CA SER A 49 7.03 2.61 -2.36
C SER A 49 6.58 1.78 -1.15
N ILE A 50 6.48 2.40 0.03
CA ILE A 50 6.05 1.76 1.28
C ILE A 50 4.90 2.58 1.87
N ALA A 51 3.74 1.94 2.02
CA ALA A 51 2.57 2.57 2.61
C ALA A 51 2.67 2.60 4.15
N TRP A 52 2.21 3.69 4.78
CA TRP A 52 2.23 3.86 6.24
C TRP A 52 3.63 3.77 6.89
N ASP A 53 4.70 4.08 6.15
CA ASP A 53 6.05 4.30 6.71
C ASP A 53 6.23 5.76 7.17
N ASP A 54 5.31 6.21 8.03
CA ASP A 54 5.24 7.58 8.54
C ASP A 54 4.62 7.61 9.96
N PRO A 55 4.55 8.77 10.63
CA PRO A 55 3.93 8.88 11.95
C PRO A 55 2.45 8.44 12.02
N SER A 56 1.69 8.57 10.93
CA SER A 56 0.30 8.12 10.86
C SER A 56 0.22 6.59 10.85
N GLY A 57 1.14 5.93 10.16
CA GLY A 57 1.30 4.48 10.18
C GLY A 57 1.69 3.94 11.55
N ARG A 58 2.61 4.61 12.25
CA ARG A 58 2.93 4.26 13.65
C ARG A 58 1.70 4.36 14.56
N ARG A 59 0.88 5.40 14.38
CA ARG A 59 -0.37 5.58 15.14
C ARG A 59 -1.39 4.49 14.82
N LEU A 60 -1.56 4.16 13.53
CA LEU A 60 -2.46 3.08 13.11
C LEU A 60 -2.04 1.73 13.71
N ARG A 61 -0.74 1.41 13.69
CA ARG A 61 -0.19 0.20 14.32
C ARG A 61 -0.48 0.15 15.82
N ALA A 62 -0.32 1.29 16.51
CA ALA A 62 -0.66 1.40 17.93
C ALA A 62 -2.16 1.17 18.19
N TRP A 63 -3.06 1.72 17.37
CA TRP A 63 -4.50 1.49 17.50
C TRP A 63 -4.90 0.04 17.26
N LEU A 64 -4.26 -0.62 16.29
CA LEU A 64 -4.47 -2.03 16.00
C LEU A 64 -3.83 -2.96 17.03
N GLY A 65 -2.96 -2.44 17.91
CA GLY A 65 -2.26 -3.23 18.92
C GLY A 65 -1.24 -4.20 18.32
N VAL A 66 -0.63 -3.87 17.17
CA VAL A 66 0.31 -4.75 16.45
C VAL A 66 1.67 -4.09 16.25
N ASN A 67 2.72 -4.92 16.17
CA ASN A 67 4.06 -4.46 15.82
C ASN A 67 4.22 -4.32 14.29
N GLU A 68 5.39 -3.81 13.86
CA GLU A 68 5.70 -3.56 12.46
C GLU A 68 5.69 -4.83 11.60
N ASP A 69 6.34 -5.90 12.07
CA ASP A 69 6.39 -7.19 11.36
C ASP A 69 4.99 -7.77 11.13
N THR A 70 4.12 -7.68 12.15
CA THR A 70 2.73 -8.15 12.06
C THR A 70 1.94 -7.31 11.07
N PHE A 71 2.13 -5.99 11.08
CA PHE A 71 1.43 -5.04 10.22
C PHE A 71 1.82 -5.17 8.75
N TYR A 72 3.10 -5.37 8.45
CA TYR A 72 3.60 -5.51 7.07
C TYR A 72 3.59 -6.94 6.54
N ASN A 73 3.20 -7.92 7.35
CA ASN A 73 2.98 -9.28 6.88
C ASN A 73 1.74 -9.33 5.94
N PRO A 74 1.90 -9.64 4.64
CA PRO A 74 0.79 -9.70 3.70
C PRO A 74 -0.22 -10.80 4.03
N ASP A 75 0.15 -11.84 4.78
CA ASP A 75 -0.79 -12.87 5.25
C ASP A 75 -1.74 -12.33 6.34
N ASN A 76 -1.41 -11.22 7.00
CA ASN A 76 -2.30 -10.56 7.96
C ASN A 76 -3.04 -9.38 7.31
N PHE A 77 -2.29 -8.43 6.73
CA PHE A 77 -2.84 -7.20 6.17
C PHE A 77 -2.56 -7.08 4.67
N ALA A 78 -3.63 -6.95 3.89
CA ALA A 78 -3.56 -6.45 2.52
C ALA A 78 -3.61 -4.92 2.53
N VAL A 79 -2.77 -4.29 1.72
CA VAL A 79 -2.72 -2.85 1.48
C VAL A 79 -3.27 -2.58 0.08
N LEU A 80 -4.38 -1.85 0.01
CA LEU A 80 -5.05 -1.44 -1.22
C LEU A 80 -5.24 0.09 -1.24
N PRO A 81 -4.44 0.85 -2.00
CA PRO A 81 -4.72 2.27 -2.17
C PRO A 81 -5.96 2.43 -3.06
N LEU A 82 -6.85 3.35 -2.70
CA LEU A 82 -8.05 3.69 -3.48
C LEU A 82 -7.68 4.41 -4.79
N GLY A 83 -6.51 5.05 -4.85
CA GLY A 83 -5.84 5.44 -6.09
C GLY A 83 -4.61 4.57 -6.35
N PHE A 84 -4.67 3.67 -7.35
CA PHE A 84 -3.52 2.88 -7.81
C PHE A 84 -2.49 3.71 -8.60
N CYS A 85 -2.15 4.90 -8.12
CA CYS A 85 -1.57 5.97 -8.93
C CYS A 85 -0.56 6.77 -8.13
#